data_AF-A0A6A6J7J8-F1
#
_entry.id   AF-A0A6A6J7J8-F1
#
_cell.length_a   1.000
_cell.length_b   1.000
_cell.length_c   1.000
_cell.angle_alpha   90.00
_cell.angle_beta   90.00
_cell.angle_gamma   90.00
#
_symmetry.space_group_name_H-M   'P 1'
#
loop_
_entity.id
_entity.type
_entity.pdbx_description
1 polymer ?
#
loop_
_entity_poly.entity_id
_entity_poly.type
_entity_poly.pdbx_seq_one_letter_code
_entity_poly.pdbx_strand_id
1 'polypeptide(L)'
;MSPSQVSTPYASLAMAALRLSPLVLSSATIISVAHQHVIFAMLLTTSPTIARPFSRKIMWIMGSLYPLSLVSLLLNAFLLPASSSSSSLFGLGFALTLAHVAPFRYAGRLRGALEDEKVGKEALVKVMGEWHRLNWWRLWVCDLPAWGVVFAATVRGVV
;
A
#
# COMPACT_ATOMS: atom_id res chain seq x y z
N MET A 1 -30.38 -22.81 -27.49
CA MET A 1 -30.23 -22.50 -26.04
C MET A 1 -28.80 -22.03 -25.82
N SER A 2 -28.62 -20.79 -25.37
CA SER A 2 -27.28 -20.23 -25.10
C SER A 2 -26.68 -20.88 -23.84
N PRO A 3 -25.40 -21.27 -23.81
CA PRO A 3 -24.76 -21.92 -22.65
C PRO A 3 -24.54 -21.00 -21.43
N SER A 4 -25.08 -19.78 -21.43
CA SER A 4 -24.74 -18.75 -20.48
C SER A 4 -25.60 -18.81 -19.22
N GLN A 5 -24.94 -18.87 -18.06
CA GLN A 5 -25.44 -18.59 -16.69
C GLN A 5 -25.68 -19.79 -15.76
N VAL A 6 -24.69 -20.69 -15.63
CA VAL A 6 -24.45 -21.32 -14.33
C VAL A 6 -23.31 -20.55 -13.65
N SER A 7 -23.63 -19.45 -12.97
CA SER A 7 -22.70 -18.85 -12.01
C SER A 7 -22.58 -19.82 -10.84
N THR A 8 -21.50 -20.59 -10.79
CA THR A 8 -21.22 -21.41 -9.61
C THR A 8 -21.05 -20.48 -8.41
N PRO A 9 -21.45 -20.87 -7.19
CA PRO A 9 -21.28 -20.04 -5.99
C PRO A 9 -19.82 -19.59 -5.80
N TYR A 10 -18.86 -20.38 -6.28
CA TYR A 10 -17.44 -20.06 -6.30
C TYR A 10 -17.08 -18.89 -7.24
N ALA A 11 -17.71 -18.79 -8.41
CA ALA A 11 -17.48 -17.68 -9.33
C ALA A 11 -17.98 -16.35 -8.72
N SER A 12 -19.15 -16.37 -8.08
CA SER A 12 -19.70 -15.20 -7.40
C SER A 12 -18.83 -14.76 -6.21
N LEU A 13 -18.34 -15.71 -5.41
CA LEU A 13 -17.43 -15.43 -4.31
C LEU A 13 -16.08 -14.87 -4.79
N ALA A 14 -15.50 -15.46 -5.84
CA ALA A 14 -14.24 -15.00 -6.41
C ALA A 14 -14.36 -13.56 -6.95
N MET A 15 -15.47 -13.23 -7.61
CA MET A 15 -15.76 -11.89 -8.09
C MET A 15 -15.94 -10.89 -6.95
N ALA A 16 -16.65 -11.26 -5.89
CA ALA A 16 -16.81 -10.43 -4.70
C ALA A 16 -15.45 -10.17 -4.02
N ALA A 17 -14.63 -11.22 -3.84
CA ALA A 17 -13.29 -11.10 -3.28
C ALA A 17 -12.40 -10.18 -4.14
N LEU A 18 -12.46 -10.31 -5.46
CA LEU A 18 -11.70 -9.46 -6.38
C LEU A 18 -12.13 -7.99 -6.30
N ARG A 19 -13.43 -7.72 -6.17
CA ARG A 19 -13.98 -6.36 -5.99
C ARG A 19 -13.66 -5.71 -4.65
N LEU A 20 -13.54 -6.53 -3.60
CA LEU A 20 -13.17 -6.08 -2.26
C LEU A 20 -11.65 -5.97 -2.07
N SER A 21 -10.87 -6.70 -2.89
CA SER A 21 -9.42 -6.77 -2.73
C SER A 21 -8.71 -5.41 -2.75
N PRO A 22 -9.10 -4.40 -3.55
CA PRO A 22 -8.44 -3.09 -3.50
C PRO A 22 -8.59 -2.42 -2.13
N LEU A 23 -9.77 -2.52 -1.50
CA LEU A 23 -10.04 -1.92 -0.20
C LEU A 23 -9.25 -2.61 0.92
N VAL A 24 -9.20 -3.95 0.88
CA VAL A 24 -8.43 -4.75 1.85
C VAL A 24 -6.93 -4.43 1.74
N LEU A 25 -6.40 -4.42 0.52
CA LEU A 25 -4.99 -4.14 0.26
C LEU A 25 -4.61 -2.69 0.60
N SER A 26 -5.47 -1.72 0.27
CA SER A 26 -5.27 -0.32 0.62
C SER A 26 -5.28 -0.10 2.14
N SER A 27 -6.19 -0.78 2.86
CA SER A 27 -6.25 -0.72 4.33
C SER A 27 -5.00 -1.35 4.96
N ALA A 28 -4.56 -2.51 4.46
CA ALA A 28 -3.33 -3.16 4.91
C ALA A 28 -2.08 -2.29 4.67
N THR A 29 -2.08 -1.54 3.57
CA THR A 29 -1.01 -0.59 3.23
C THR A 29 -0.92 0.54 4.26
N ILE A 30 -2.05 1.20 4.60
CA ILE A 30 -2.09 2.27 5.62
C ILE A 30 -1.59 1.76 6.98
N ILE A 31 -2.09 0.60 7.43
CA ILE A 31 -1.66 -0.01 8.69
C ILE A 31 -0.15 -0.29 8.68
N SER A 32 0.37 -0.77 7.55
CA SER A 32 1.79 -1.08 7.41
C SER A 32 2.66 0.17 7.37
N VAL A 33 2.20 1.28 6.78
CA VAL A 33 2.86 2.60 6.88
C VAL A 33 2.93 3.07 8.33
N ALA A 34 1.84 2.92 9.10
CA ALA A 34 1.84 3.25 10.53
C ALA A 34 2.83 2.36 11.32
N HIS A 35 2.88 1.06 11.05
CA HIS A 35 3.86 0.16 11.67
C HIS A 35 5.31 0.51 11.32
N GLN A 36 5.59 0.99 10.10
CA GLN A 36 6.92 1.46 9.73
C GLN A 36 7.38 2.62 10.63
N HIS A 37 6.51 3.56 10.98
CA HIS A 37 6.88 4.65 11.91
C HIS A 37 7.35 4.11 13.25
N VAL A 38 6.61 3.15 13.82
CA VAL A 38 6.95 2.53 15.12
C VAL A 38 8.26 1.76 15.03
N ILE A 39 8.39 0.86 14.05
CA ILE A 39 9.56 -0.02 13.91
C ILE A 39 10.83 0.79 13.62
N PHE A 40 10.74 1.83 12.78
CA PHE A 40 11.90 2.67 12.52
C PHE A 40 12.25 3.54 13.72
N ALA A 41 11.28 4.04 14.48
CA ALA A 41 11.56 4.74 15.74
C ALA A 41 12.31 3.84 16.74
N MET A 42 12.04 2.52 16.75
CA MET A 42 12.79 1.57 17.60
C MET A 42 14.30 1.52 17.27
N LEU A 43 14.72 1.86 16.05
CA LEU A 43 16.15 1.93 15.71
C LEU A 43 16.90 3.01 16.52
N LEU A 44 16.18 4.00 17.07
CA LEU A 44 16.75 5.08 17.89
C LEU A 44 16.83 4.72 19.37
N THR A 45 15.99 3.79 19.84
CA THR A 45 15.77 3.53 21.28
C THR A 45 16.11 2.10 21.70
N THR A 46 16.28 1.19 20.76
CA THR A 46 16.44 -0.25 21.02
C THR A 46 17.69 -0.78 20.30
N SER A 47 18.22 -1.90 20.79
CA SER A 47 19.35 -2.58 20.13
C SER A 47 19.05 -2.81 18.63
N PRO A 48 19.96 -2.43 17.72
CA PRO A 48 19.80 -2.68 16.29
C PRO A 48 19.60 -4.16 15.94
N THR A 49 20.16 -5.08 16.74
CA THR A 49 19.98 -6.53 16.57
C THR A 49 18.54 -6.98 16.72
N ILE A 50 17.73 -6.23 17.49
CA ILE A 50 16.30 -6.51 17.70
C ILE A 50 15.49 -5.79 16.63
N ALA A 51 15.75 -4.49 16.38
CA ALA A 51 14.91 -3.66 15.52
C ALA A 51 15.04 -3.98 14.01
N ARG A 52 16.23 -4.32 13.52
CA ARG A 52 16.46 -4.55 12.07
C ARG A 52 15.69 -5.74 11.49
N PRO A 53 15.59 -6.91 12.15
CA PRO A 53 14.73 -8.00 11.67
C PRO A 53 13.28 -7.56 11.40
N PHE A 54 12.69 -6.76 12.31
CA PHE A 54 11.34 -6.23 12.13
C PHE A 54 11.26 -5.21 11.00
N SER A 55 12.26 -4.32 10.89
CA SER A 55 12.40 -3.36 9.79
C SER A 55 12.41 -4.10 8.43
N ARG A 56 13.24 -5.13 8.30
CA ARG A 56 13.31 -5.94 7.07
C ARG A 56 11.98 -6.62 6.76
N LYS A 57 11.32 -7.19 7.78
CA LYS A 57 10.01 -7.84 7.63
C LYS A 57 8.94 -6.86 7.14
N ILE A 58 8.83 -5.68 7.76
CA ILE A 58 7.83 -4.69 7.33
C ILE A 58 8.13 -4.16 5.93
N MET A 59 9.40 -4.02 5.57
CA MET A 59 9.81 -3.62 4.21
C MET A 59 9.44 -4.67 3.16
N TRP A 60 9.58 -5.96 3.47
CA TRP A 60 9.12 -7.04 2.59
C TRP A 60 7.60 -7.04 2.42
N ILE A 61 6.85 -6.89 3.52
CA ILE A 61 5.39 -6.78 3.48
C ILE A 61 4.97 -5.63 2.57
N MET A 62 5.54 -4.44 2.77
CA MET A 62 5.24 -3.26 1.97
C MET A 62 5.67 -3.39 0.51
N GLY A 63 6.83 -3.98 0.27
CA GLY A 63 7.33 -4.29 -1.07
C GLY A 63 6.39 -5.19 -1.87
N SER A 64 5.61 -6.04 -1.19
CA SER A 64 4.60 -6.91 -1.80
C SER A 64 3.21 -6.27 -1.87
N LEU A 65 2.79 -5.52 -0.84
CA LEU A 65 1.46 -4.92 -0.77
C LEU A 65 1.22 -3.89 -1.87
N TYR A 66 2.20 -3.05 -2.22
CA TYR A 66 2.00 -2.05 -3.28
C TYR A 66 1.80 -2.67 -4.67
N PRO A 67 2.65 -3.60 -5.15
CA PRO A 67 2.40 -4.30 -6.41
C PRO A 67 1.05 -5.01 -6.44
N LEU A 68 0.68 -5.69 -5.35
CA LEU A 68 -0.63 -6.37 -5.27
C LEU A 68 -1.79 -5.37 -5.32
N SER A 69 -1.67 -4.24 -4.64
CA SER A 69 -2.67 -3.15 -4.66
C SER A 69 -2.82 -2.60 -6.07
N LEU A 70 -1.71 -2.30 -6.76
CA LEU A 70 -1.72 -1.78 -8.12
C LEU A 70 -2.37 -2.75 -9.10
N VAL A 71 -2.03 -4.04 -9.03
CA VAL A 71 -2.64 -5.08 -9.87
C VAL A 71 -4.14 -5.17 -9.58
N SER A 72 -4.53 -5.24 -8.31
CA SER A 72 -5.94 -5.33 -7.91
C SER A 72 -6.76 -4.12 -8.40
N LEU A 73 -6.21 -2.90 -8.28
CA LEU A 73 -6.83 -1.68 -8.78
C LEU A 73 -6.96 -1.68 -10.31
N LEU A 74 -5.92 -2.12 -11.01
CA LEU A 74 -5.92 -2.21 -12.47
C LEU A 74 -6.98 -3.21 -12.97
N LEU A 75 -7.08 -4.38 -12.33
CA LEU A 75 -8.11 -5.39 -12.64
C LEU A 75 -9.52 -4.80 -12.45
N ASN A 76 -9.75 -4.08 -11.36
CA ASN A 76 -11.05 -3.46 -11.07
C ASN A 76 -11.38 -2.25 -11.96
N ALA A 77 -10.37 -1.51 -12.42
CA ALA A 77 -10.56 -0.37 -13.31
C ALA A 77 -10.90 -0.80 -14.75
N PHE A 78 -10.25 -1.86 -15.27
CA PHE A 78 -10.27 -2.16 -16.71
C PHE A 78 -10.88 -3.51 -17.08
N LEU A 79 -10.84 -4.51 -16.20
CA LEU A 79 -11.11 -5.90 -16.58
C LEU A 79 -12.41 -6.46 -16.01
N LEU A 80 -13.02 -5.77 -15.04
CA LEU A 80 -14.30 -6.20 -14.47
C LEU A 80 -15.46 -5.37 -15.01
N PRO A 81 -16.61 -6.00 -15.31
CA PRO A 81 -17.82 -5.26 -15.64
C PRO A 81 -18.22 -4.43 -14.41
N ALA A 82 -18.01 -3.11 -14.48
CA ALA A 82 -18.40 -2.13 -13.48
C ALA A 82 -19.00 -0.91 -14.19
N SER A 83 -19.72 -0.08 -13.44
CA SER A 83 -20.16 1.21 -14.00
C SER A 83 -18.94 2.07 -14.34
N SER A 84 -19.04 2.89 -15.39
CA SER A 84 -17.96 3.80 -15.82
C SER A 84 -17.46 4.70 -14.67
N SER A 85 -18.37 5.10 -13.78
CA SER A 85 -18.04 5.85 -12.57
C SER A 85 -17.18 5.04 -11.58
N SER A 86 -17.53 3.77 -11.30
CA SER A 86 -16.72 2.91 -10.40
C SER A 86 -15.34 2.63 -10.98
N SER A 87 -15.25 2.31 -12.28
CA SER A 87 -13.98 2.12 -12.98
C SER A 87 -13.07 3.36 -12.90
N SER A 88 -13.64 4.56 -13.05
CA SER A 88 -12.86 5.81 -12.94
C SER A 88 -12.30 6.05 -11.53
N LEU A 89 -13.04 5.66 -10.49
CA LEU A 89 -12.58 5.76 -9.11
C LEU A 89 -11.46 4.76 -8.83
N PHE A 90 -11.56 3.51 -9.29
CA PHE A 90 -10.45 2.55 -9.20
C PHE A 90 -9.21 3.04 -9.97
N GLY A 91 -9.39 3.67 -11.14
CA GLY A 91 -8.30 4.30 -11.88
C GLY A 91 -7.64 5.46 -11.13
N LEU A 92 -8.42 6.31 -10.45
CA LEU A 92 -7.90 7.37 -9.59
C LEU A 92 -7.16 6.79 -8.38
N GLY A 93 -7.69 5.75 -7.74
CA GLY A 93 -7.02 4.99 -6.69
C GLY A 93 -5.67 4.45 -7.18
N PHE A 94 -5.63 3.86 -8.38
CA PHE A 94 -4.39 3.39 -9.01
C PHE A 94 -3.36 4.51 -9.17
N ALA A 95 -3.76 5.67 -9.69
CA ALA A 95 -2.87 6.80 -9.89
C ALA A 95 -2.27 7.31 -8.57
N LEU A 96 -3.10 7.41 -7.52
CA LEU A 96 -2.67 7.82 -6.19
C LEU A 96 -1.72 6.79 -5.54
N THR A 97 -2.03 5.50 -5.65
CA THR A 97 -1.14 4.41 -5.19
C THR A 97 0.17 4.40 -5.97
N LEU A 98 0.15 4.70 -7.26
CA LEU A 98 1.38 4.79 -8.07
C LEU A 98 2.22 6.00 -7.67
N ALA A 99 1.59 7.14 -7.33
CA ALA A 99 2.27 8.33 -6.85
C ALA A 99 3.06 8.09 -5.55
N HIS A 100 2.58 7.21 -4.66
CA HIS A 100 3.33 6.76 -3.48
C HIS A 100 4.73 6.24 -3.85
N VAL A 101 4.80 5.49 -4.95
CA VAL A 101 6.02 4.81 -5.43
C VAL A 101 6.98 5.78 -6.11
N ALA A 102 6.53 6.96 -6.59
CA ALA A 102 7.38 7.90 -7.32
C ALA A 102 8.73 8.22 -6.64
N PRO A 103 8.80 8.51 -5.32
CA PRO A 103 10.08 8.71 -4.63
C PRO A 103 10.82 7.41 -4.25
N PHE A 104 10.67 6.29 -4.98
CA PHE A 104 11.28 4.99 -4.61
C PHE A 104 12.80 5.05 -4.46
N ARG A 105 13.51 5.77 -5.34
CA ARG A 105 14.98 5.90 -5.27
C ARG A 105 15.40 6.63 -4.00
N TYR A 106 14.69 7.71 -3.66
CA TYR A 106 14.96 8.48 -2.46
C TYR A 106 14.66 7.66 -1.19
N ALA A 107 13.52 6.99 -1.15
CA ALA A 107 13.17 6.06 -0.07
C ALA A 107 14.21 4.94 0.07
N GLY A 108 14.68 4.36 -1.04
CA GLY A 108 15.71 3.32 -1.04
C GLY A 108 17.03 3.79 -0.41
N ARG A 109 17.46 5.03 -0.71
CA ARG A 109 18.64 5.63 -0.09
C ARG A 109 18.48 5.82 1.42
N LEU A 110 17.36 6.40 1.86
CA LEU A 110 17.08 6.58 3.29
C LEU A 110 17.05 5.23 4.02
N ARG A 111 16.40 4.22 3.43
CA ARG A 111 16.40 2.85 3.97
C ARG A 111 17.80 2.28 4.10
N GLY A 112 18.63 2.42 3.06
CA GLY A 112 20.02 1.97 3.09
C GLY A 112 20.79 2.56 4.26
N ALA A 113 20.61 3.86 4.50
CA ALA A 113 21.23 4.55 5.63
C ALA A 113 20.66 4.13 7.00
N LEU A 114 19.35 3.81 7.11
CA LEU A 114 18.75 3.29 8.34
C LEU A 114 19.23 1.88 8.70
N GLU A 115 19.55 1.06 7.70
CA GLU A 115 20.04 -0.31 7.90
C GLU A 115 21.57 -0.41 8.03
N ASP A 116 22.31 0.65 7.68
CA ASP A 116 23.77 0.65 7.75
C ASP A 116 24.28 0.71 9.21
N GLU A 117 25.13 -0.24 9.57
CA GLU A 117 25.76 -0.37 10.88
C GLU A 117 26.79 0.71 11.18
N LYS A 118 27.32 1.34 10.13
CA LYS A 118 28.37 2.35 10.24
C LYS A 118 27.81 3.74 10.52
N VAL A 119 26.50 3.93 10.42
CA VAL A 119 25.85 5.23 10.63
C VAL A 119 25.74 5.50 12.13
N GLY A 120 26.45 6.54 12.59
CA GLY A 120 26.37 7.00 13.97
C GLY A 120 24.99 7.56 14.35
N LYS A 121 24.71 7.64 15.65
CA LYS A 121 23.39 8.01 16.20
C LYS A 121 22.86 9.36 15.69
N GLU A 122 23.69 10.39 15.60
CA GLU A 122 23.27 11.72 15.12
C GLU A 122 22.83 11.69 13.65
N ALA A 123 23.61 11.03 12.80
CA ALA A 123 23.26 10.82 11.40
C ALA A 123 21.98 9.97 11.26
N LEU A 124 21.82 8.96 12.10
CA LEU A 124 20.61 8.12 12.14
C LEU A 124 19.36 8.94 12.50
N VAL A 125 19.45 9.85 13.47
CA VAL A 125 18.34 10.77 13.83
C VAL A 125 17.96 11.66 12.65
N LYS A 126 18.95 12.20 11.93
CA LYS A 126 18.68 13.03 10.74
C LYS A 126 17.98 12.24 9.63
N VAL A 127 18.48 11.04 9.32
CA VAL A 127 17.89 10.15 8.31
C VAL A 127 16.47 9.74 8.74
N MET A 128 16.23 9.49 10.03
CA MET A 128 14.90 9.18 10.56
C MET A 128 13.92 10.33 10.35
N GLY A 129 14.34 11.58 10.59
CA GLY A 129 13.53 12.76 10.34
C GLY A 129 13.13 12.88 8.87
N GLU A 130 14.08 12.65 7.96
CA GLU A 130 13.80 12.64 6.51
C GLU A 130 12.86 11.50 6.10
N TRP A 131 13.05 10.31 6.68
CA TRP A 131 12.16 9.16 6.47
C TRP A 131 10.74 9.46 6.93
N HIS A 132 10.57 9.97 8.15
CA HIS A 132 9.26 10.34 8.69
C HIS A 132 8.57 11.40 7.86
N ARG A 133 9.28 12.43 7.39
CA ARG A 133 8.70 13.44 6.50
C ARG A 133 8.20 12.83 5.20
N LEU A 134 9.00 11.97 4.57
CA LEU A 134 8.62 11.29 3.34
C LEU A 134 7.41 10.36 3.56
N ASN A 135 7.41 9.60 4.64
CA ASN A 135 6.37 8.64 4.95
C ASN A 135 5.05 9.34 5.33
N TRP A 136 5.11 10.46 6.03
CA TRP A 136 3.95 11.31 6.31
C TRP A 136 3.35 11.91 5.03
N TRP A 137 4.19 12.43 4.14
CA TRP A 137 3.73 12.92 2.84
C TRP A 137 3.01 11.82 2.06
N ARG A 138 3.62 10.62 1.97
CA ARG A 138 3.01 9.44 1.35
C ARG A 138 1.66 9.09 1.95
N LEU A 139 1.58 9.05 3.29
CA LEU A 139 0.34 8.71 3.99
C LEU A 139 -0.78 9.71 3.70
N TRP A 140 -0.52 11.01 3.87
CA TRP A 140 -1.55 12.05 3.76
C TRP A 140 -1.92 12.41 2.33
N VAL A 141 -0.95 12.37 1.41
CA VAL A 141 -1.13 12.84 0.03
C VAL A 141 -1.44 11.69 -0.93
N CYS A 142 -1.00 10.47 -0.63
CA CYS A 142 -1.21 9.31 -1.50
C CYS A 142 -2.14 8.29 -0.85
N ASP A 143 -1.76 7.70 0.28
CA ASP A 143 -2.37 6.47 0.78
C ASP A 143 -3.78 6.69 1.36
N LEU A 144 -3.99 7.72 2.17
CA LEU A 144 -5.31 8.07 2.72
C LEU A 144 -6.29 8.54 1.63
N PRO A 145 -5.90 9.44 0.71
CA PRO A 145 -6.75 9.77 -0.44
C PRO A 145 -7.06 8.55 -1.32
N ALA A 146 -6.07 7.71 -1.62
CA ALA A 146 -6.29 6.48 -2.38
C ALA A 146 -7.31 5.59 -1.69
N TRP A 147 -7.15 5.36 -0.38
CA TRP A 147 -8.10 4.57 0.41
C TRP A 147 -9.51 5.13 0.37
N GLY A 148 -9.68 6.45 0.53
CA GLY A 148 -11.00 7.08 0.48
C GLY A 148 -11.69 6.91 -0.87
N VAL A 149 -10.94 7.08 -1.97
CA VAL A 149 -11.44 6.86 -3.34
C VAL A 149 -11.79 5.39 -3.57
N VAL A 150 -10.93 4.47 -3.14
CA VAL A 150 -11.16 3.02 -3.26
C VAL A 150 -12.36 2.58 -2.44
N PHE A 151 -12.52 3.08 -1.22
CA PHE A 151 -13.69 2.84 -0.39
C PHE A 151 -14.97 3.31 -1.09
N ALA A 152 -14.97 4.53 -1.64
CA ALA A 152 -16.11 5.04 -2.40
C ALA A 152 -16.41 4.19 -3.65
N ALA A 153 -15.38 3.71 -4.36
CA ALA A 153 -15.52 2.82 -5.50
C ALA A 153 -16.14 1.48 -5.10
N THR A 154 -15.68 0.89 -3.99
CA THR A 154 -16.17 -0.37 -3.45
C THR A 154 -17.62 -0.26 -3.00
N VAL A 155 -17.99 0.77 -2.23
CA VAL A 155 -19.39 0.98 -1.80
C VAL A 155 -20.31 1.13 -3.02
N ARG A 156 -19.90 1.89 -4.04
CA ARG A 156 -20.68 2.09 -5.28
C ARG A 156 -20.68 0.89 -6.24
N GLY A 157 -19.76 -0.05 -6.09
CA GLY A 157 -19.65 -1.24 -6.93
C GLY A 157 -20.27 -2.50 -6.31
N VAL A 158 -20.63 -2.42 -5.02
CA VAL A 158 -21.33 -3.45 -4.26
C VAL A 158 -22.84 -3.15 -4.16
N VAL A 159 -23.21 -1.87 -4.12
CA VAL A 159 -24.60 -1.37 -4.27
C VAL A 159 -24.93 -1.22 -5.74
#